data_AF-A0A7K0VGA1-F1
#
_entry.id   AF-A0A7K0VGA1-F1
#
_cell.length_a   1.000
_cell.length_b   1.000
_cell.length_c   1.000
_cell.angle_alpha   90.00
_cell.angle_beta   90.00
_cell.angle_gamma   90.00
#
_symmetry.space_group_name_H-M   'P 1'
#
loop_
_entity.id
_entity.type
_entity.pdbx_description
1 polymer ?
#
loop_
_entity_poly.entity_id
_entity_poly.type
_entity_poly.pdbx_seq_one_letter_code
_entity_poly.pdbx_strand_id
1 'polypeptide(L)'
;MTNSALETHIDHLVVAARSLEEGVAWCEATLGITPNAGGEHEKYGTHNRLFKIATPRYPMAYFEIIAINPAASAQKRNTNKRWFDLDDPALQASIAKQPALIHFVVNTTDIQLARNTWKAQ
;
A
#
# COMPACT_ATOMS: atom_id res chain seq x y z
N MET A 1 -17.65 -12.81 -28.11
CA MET A 1 -17.26 -12.08 -26.90
C MET A 1 -17.05 -13.12 -25.82
N THR A 2 -15.80 -13.46 -25.50
CA THR A 2 -15.50 -14.40 -24.42
C THR A 2 -15.86 -13.73 -23.11
N ASN A 3 -16.74 -14.37 -22.35
CA ASN A 3 -17.06 -13.97 -20.99
C ASN A 3 -15.75 -14.11 -20.19
N SER A 4 -14.99 -13.03 -20.01
CA SER A 4 -13.73 -13.11 -19.27
C SER A 4 -14.10 -13.42 -17.83
N ALA A 5 -13.68 -14.58 -17.33
CA ALA A 5 -13.90 -14.93 -15.94
C ALA A 5 -13.26 -13.85 -15.05
N LEU A 6 -13.87 -13.61 -13.88
CA LEU A 6 -13.28 -12.74 -12.88
C LEU A 6 -11.94 -13.34 -12.45
N GLU A 7 -10.85 -12.63 -12.72
CA GLU A 7 -9.51 -13.06 -12.33
C GLU A 7 -9.00 -12.13 -11.23
N THR A 8 -8.43 -12.72 -10.18
CA THR A 8 -7.86 -11.97 -9.06
C THR A 8 -6.49 -12.51 -8.71
N HIS A 9 -5.55 -11.63 -8.38
CA HIS A 9 -4.21 -12.01 -7.94
C HIS A 9 -3.63 -10.98 -6.97
N ILE A 10 -2.70 -11.42 -6.11
CA ILE A 10 -1.97 -10.51 -5.23
C ILE A 10 -1.17 -9.53 -6.08
N ASP A 11 -1.40 -8.24 -5.84
CA ASP A 11 -0.72 -7.12 -6.49
C ASP A 11 0.47 -6.64 -5.66
N HIS A 12 0.25 -6.37 -4.37
CA HIS A 12 1.34 -5.96 -3.49
C HIS A 12 1.03 -6.18 -2.01
N LEU A 13 2.11 -6.18 -1.23
CA LEU A 13 2.06 -6.08 0.22
C LEU A 13 2.28 -4.62 0.63
N VAL A 14 1.58 -4.18 1.67
CA VAL A 14 1.67 -2.80 2.19
C VAL A 14 2.20 -2.83 3.62
N VAL A 15 3.39 -2.27 3.80
CA VAL A 15 3.97 -1.98 5.10
C VAL A 15 3.82 -0.50 5.41
N ALA A 16 3.16 -0.18 6.52
CA ALA A 16 3.11 1.19 7.00
C ALA A 16 4.29 1.49 7.91
N ALA A 17 4.86 2.68 7.74
CA ALA A 17 5.87 3.25 8.61
C ALA A 17 5.43 4.66 9.05
N ARG A 18 5.95 5.12 10.19
CA ARG A 18 5.68 6.47 10.69
C ARG A 18 6.25 7.56 9.76
N SER A 19 7.42 7.31 9.15
CA SER A 19 7.97 8.11 8.05
C SER A 19 8.62 7.20 7.01
N LEU A 20 8.86 7.73 5.80
CA LEU A 20 9.56 6.96 4.77
C LEU A 20 11.01 6.68 5.12
N GLU A 21 11.70 7.61 5.77
CA GLU A 21 13.08 7.44 6.21
C GLU A 21 13.20 6.29 7.20
N GLU A 22 12.29 6.23 8.18
CA GLU A 22 12.20 5.11 9.13
C GLU A 22 11.89 3.80 8.42
N GLY A 23 10.95 3.82 7.47
CA GLY A 23 10.60 2.63 6.68
C GLY A 23 11.76 2.11 5.83
N VAL A 24 12.54 3.00 5.21
CA VAL A 24 13.75 2.65 4.45
C VAL A 24 14.79 2.00 5.38
N ALA A 25 15.12 2.66 6.50
CA ALA A 25 16.11 2.15 7.44
C ALA A 25 15.71 0.77 8.01
N TRP A 26 14.43 0.59 8.33
CA TRP A 26 13.89 -0.70 8.77
C TRP A 26 14.01 -1.77 7.68
N CYS A 27 13.69 -1.44 6.42
CA CYS A 27 13.73 -2.37 5.30
C CYS A 27 15.18 -2.83 5.02
N GLU A 28 16.14 -1.92 5.08
CA GLU A 28 17.56 -2.22 4.94
C GLU A 28 18.04 -3.14 6.07
N ALA A 29 17.69 -2.82 7.32
CA ALA A 29 18.10 -3.60 8.48
C ALA A 29 17.44 -4.99 8.54
N THR A 30 16.18 -5.11 8.11
CA THR A 30 15.37 -6.33 8.26
C THR A 30 15.47 -7.25 7.05
N LEU A 31 15.46 -6.67 5.84
CA LEU A 31 15.38 -7.41 4.58
C LEU A 31 16.66 -7.31 3.74
N GLY A 32 17.60 -6.43 4.10
CA GLY A 32 18.82 -6.19 3.32
C GLY A 32 18.56 -5.48 1.99
N ILE A 33 17.41 -4.79 1.85
CA ILE A 33 16.98 -4.15 0.61
C ILE A 33 16.76 -2.66 0.85
N THR A 34 17.40 -1.82 0.04
CA THR A 34 17.06 -0.40 -0.08
C THR A 34 15.90 -0.24 -1.09
N PRO A 35 14.70 0.17 -0.65
CA PRO A 35 13.57 0.33 -1.55
C PRO A 35 13.72 1.59 -2.42
N ASN A 36 13.34 1.48 -3.69
CA ASN A 36 13.43 2.59 -4.64
C ASN A 36 12.42 3.69 -4.32
N ALA A 37 12.69 4.90 -4.83
CA ALA A 37 11.70 5.97 -4.83
C ALA A 37 10.41 5.51 -5.51
N GLY A 38 9.28 5.69 -4.82
CA GLY A 38 7.96 5.52 -5.39
C GLY A 38 7.42 6.87 -5.84
N GLY A 39 6.24 7.24 -5.35
CA GLY A 39 5.56 8.50 -5.65
C GLY A 39 4.92 9.16 -4.43
N GLU A 40 4.40 10.35 -4.67
CA GLU A 40 3.57 11.09 -3.72
C GLU A 40 2.11 11.01 -4.15
N HIS A 41 1.24 10.74 -3.19
CA HIS A 41 -0.20 10.65 -3.41
C HIS A 41 -0.86 11.93 -2.89
N GLU A 42 -0.75 13.05 -3.63
CA GLU A 42 -1.20 14.38 -3.16
C GLU A 42 -2.63 14.38 -2.58
N LYS A 43 -3.56 13.68 -3.24
CA LYS A 43 -4.97 13.59 -2.83
C LYS A 43 -5.16 12.88 -1.49
N TYR A 44 -4.25 11.98 -1.12
CA TYR A 44 -4.30 11.19 0.11
C TYR A 44 -3.25 11.64 1.13
N GLY A 45 -2.37 12.57 0.78
CA GLY A 45 -1.31 13.06 1.66
C GLY A 45 -0.41 11.95 2.20
N THR A 46 -0.07 10.98 1.34
CA THR A 46 0.87 9.89 1.62
C THR A 46 1.98 9.87 0.58
N HIS A 47 3.05 9.15 0.86
CA HIS A 47 4.15 8.89 -0.07
C HIS A 47 4.70 7.48 0.18
N ASN A 48 5.35 6.89 -0.83
CA ASN A 48 5.82 5.50 -0.74
C ASN A 48 7.25 5.29 -1.25
N ARG A 49 7.80 4.12 -0.87
CA ARG A 49 8.99 3.48 -1.44
C ARG A 49 8.63 2.05 -1.79
N LEU A 50 9.24 1.49 -2.83
CA LEU A 50 8.86 0.14 -3.27
C LEU A 50 10.00 -0.65 -3.92
N PHE A 51 9.84 -1.97 -3.92
CA PHE A 51 10.68 -2.90 -4.69
C PHE A 51 9.88 -4.12 -5.14
N LYS A 52 10.36 -4.80 -6.18
CA LYS A 52 9.67 -5.99 -6.73
C LYS A 52 9.87 -7.21 -5.84
N ILE A 53 8.81 -7.97 -5.64
CA ILE A 53 8.81 -9.31 -5.01
C ILE A 53 8.21 -10.35 -5.97
N ALA A 54 8.40 -10.12 -7.27
CA ALA A 54 7.79 -10.90 -8.33
C ALA A 54 8.22 -12.38 -8.28
N THR A 55 7.26 -13.25 -8.62
CA THR A 55 7.49 -14.69 -8.81
C THR A 55 6.87 -15.12 -10.14
N PRO A 56 7.15 -16.32 -10.68
CA PRO A 56 6.46 -16.80 -11.88
C PRO A 56 4.93 -16.82 -11.76
N ARG A 57 4.39 -17.01 -10.54
CA ARG A 57 2.94 -16.97 -10.27
C ARG A 57 2.40 -15.55 -10.10
N TYR A 58 3.22 -14.63 -9.60
CA TYR A 58 2.85 -13.24 -9.34
C TYR A 58 3.89 -12.31 -9.98
N PRO A 59 3.91 -12.18 -11.32
CA PRO A 59 4.99 -11.52 -12.03
C PRO A 59 5.06 -10.01 -11.78
N MET A 60 3.95 -9.41 -11.33
CA MET A 60 3.82 -7.98 -11.07
C MET A 60 3.91 -7.63 -9.58
N ALA A 61 4.10 -8.62 -8.69
CA ALA A 61 4.02 -8.37 -7.26
C ALA A 61 5.14 -7.45 -6.75
N TYR A 62 4.78 -6.48 -5.91
CA TYR A 62 5.72 -5.58 -5.26
C TYR A 62 5.46 -5.41 -3.76
N PHE A 63 6.46 -4.89 -3.07
CA PHE A 63 6.40 -4.54 -1.66
C PHE A 63 6.38 -3.02 -1.58
N GLU A 64 5.33 -2.46 -0.98
CA GLU A 64 5.15 -1.03 -0.78
C GLU A 64 5.39 -0.68 0.70
N ILE A 65 6.28 0.28 0.94
CA ILE A 65 6.37 0.98 2.21
C ILE A 65 5.67 2.32 2.04
N ILE A 66 4.65 2.59 2.85
CA ILE A 66 3.86 3.82 2.78
C ILE A 66 3.89 4.57 4.12
N ALA A 67 3.93 5.90 4.05
CA ALA A 67 3.82 6.78 5.21
C ALA A 67 2.96 8.01 4.90
N ILE A 68 2.51 8.71 5.93
CA ILE A 68 1.90 10.04 5.80
C ILE A 68 2.98 11.02 5.32
N ASN A 69 2.70 11.77 4.26
CA ASN A 69 3.62 12.79 3.75
C ASN A 69 3.39 14.11 4.51
N PRO A 70 4.32 14.56 5.39
CA PRO A 70 4.17 15.80 6.14
C PRO A 70 4.23 17.04 5.24
N ALA A 71 4.80 16.94 4.04
CA ALA A 71 4.88 18.03 3.07
C ALA A 71 3.65 18.13 2.15
N ALA A 72 2.67 17.23 2.28
CA ALA A 72 1.49 17.24 1.43
C ALA A 72 0.64 18.51 1.65
N SER A 73 0.24 19.16 0.55
CA SER A 73 -0.65 20.34 0.60
C SER A 73 -2.02 19.99 1.16
N ALA A 74 -2.43 20.69 2.22
CA ALA A 74 -3.75 20.56 2.81
C ALA A 74 -4.87 20.93 1.82
N GLN A 75 -4.65 21.90 0.92
CA GLN A 75 -5.63 22.28 -0.10
C GLN A 75 -5.86 21.20 -1.15
N LYS A 76 -4.82 20.40 -1.48
CA LYS A 76 -4.92 19.32 -2.48
C LYS A 76 -5.46 18.02 -1.90
N ARG A 77 -5.41 17.86 -0.57
CA ARG A 77 -5.83 16.64 0.11
C ARG A 77 -7.36 16.54 0.12
N ASN A 78 -7.86 15.35 -0.19
CA ASN A 78 -9.26 15.02 0.01
C ASN A 78 -9.62 15.05 1.51
N THR A 79 -10.86 15.39 1.85
CA THR A 79 -11.38 15.32 3.23
C THR A 79 -11.60 13.87 3.69
N ASN A 80 -11.65 12.91 2.77
CA ASN A 80 -11.71 11.49 3.09
C ASN A 80 -10.49 11.01 3.89
N LYS A 81 -10.68 9.89 4.60
CA LYS A 81 -9.59 9.18 5.28
C LYS A 81 -8.49 8.79 4.30
N ARG A 82 -7.24 8.82 4.78
CA ARG A 82 -6.08 8.31 4.05
C ARG A 82 -6.21 6.81 3.80
N TRP A 83 -5.52 6.33 2.78
CA TRP A 83 -5.46 4.91 2.47
C TRP A 83 -4.96 4.08 3.66
N PHE A 84 -5.38 2.81 3.65
CA PHE A 84 -4.95 1.77 4.60
C PHE A 84 -5.11 2.16 6.07
N ASP A 85 -6.15 2.96 6.35
CA ASP A 85 -6.49 3.44 7.69
C ASP A 85 -5.35 4.21 8.38
N LEU A 86 -4.46 4.87 7.63
CA LEU A 86 -3.34 5.62 8.19
C LEU A 86 -3.76 6.75 9.14
N ASP A 87 -5.03 7.18 9.14
CA ASP A 87 -5.55 8.14 10.12
C ASP A 87 -5.99 7.49 11.45
N ASP A 88 -5.97 6.16 11.57
CA ASP A 88 -6.35 5.44 12.79
C ASP A 88 -5.28 5.64 13.89
N PRO A 89 -5.66 6.14 15.08
CA PRO A 89 -4.71 6.39 16.17
C PRO A 89 -4.02 5.14 16.72
N ALA A 90 -4.72 4.00 16.76
CA ALA A 90 -4.14 2.75 17.23
C ALA A 90 -3.12 2.20 16.22
N LEU A 91 -3.40 2.32 14.92
CA LEU A 91 -2.42 2.02 13.88
C LEU A 91 -1.20 2.94 14.01
N GLN A 92 -1.40 4.26 14.14
CA GLN A 92 -0.31 5.22 14.32
C GLN A 92 0.55 4.92 15.55
N ALA A 93 -0.09 4.57 16.68
CA ALA A 93 0.62 4.16 17.90
C ALA A 93 1.40 2.86 17.73
N SER A 94 0.92 1.93 16.90
CA SER A 94 1.61 0.69 16.57
C SER A 94 2.84 0.95 15.70
N ILE A 95 2.68 1.68 14.58
CA ILE A 95 3.79 1.95 13.65
C ILE A 95 4.80 2.95 14.17
N ALA A 96 4.48 3.69 15.23
CA ALA A 96 5.45 4.50 15.97
C ALA A 96 6.47 3.66 16.76
N LYS A 97 6.19 2.37 16.98
CA LYS A 97 7.14 1.43 17.59
C LYS A 97 8.06 0.80 16.54
N GLN A 98 7.49 0.41 15.41
CA GLN A 98 8.20 -0.14 14.26
C GLN A 98 7.26 -0.25 13.04
N PRO A 99 7.80 -0.23 11.81
CA PRO A 99 7.00 -0.54 10.62
C PRO A 99 6.32 -1.92 10.69
N ALA A 100 5.13 -2.02 10.10
CA ALA A 100 4.31 -3.23 10.17
C ALA A 100 3.60 -3.53 8.85
N LEU A 101 3.48 -4.81 8.50
CA LEU A 101 2.59 -5.28 7.42
C LEU A 101 1.14 -5.07 7.86
N ILE A 102 0.40 -4.23 7.12
CA ILE A 102 -0.96 -3.87 7.49
C ILE A 102 -2.01 -4.33 6.50
N HIS A 103 -1.64 -4.46 5.23
CA HIS A 103 -2.55 -4.81 4.15
C HIS A 103 -1.85 -5.65 3.08
N PHE A 104 -2.67 -6.35 2.29
CA PHE A 104 -2.32 -6.82 0.96
C PHE A 104 -3.36 -6.28 -0.02
N VAL A 105 -2.95 -6.05 -1.26
CA VAL A 105 -3.83 -5.56 -2.32
C VAL A 105 -3.98 -6.64 -3.39
N VAL A 106 -5.19 -6.74 -3.92
CA VAL A 106 -5.55 -7.70 -4.96
C VAL A 106 -5.92 -6.94 -6.22
N ASN A 107 -5.24 -7.27 -7.32
CA ASN A 107 -5.61 -6.81 -8.65
C ASN A 107 -6.77 -7.67 -9.17
N THR A 108 -7.68 -7.05 -9.92
CA THR A 108 -8.82 -7.72 -10.53
C THR A 108 -9.08 -7.21 -11.94
N THR A 109 -9.52 -8.10 -12.82
CA THR A 109 -9.95 -7.73 -14.17
C THR A 109 -11.27 -6.94 -14.18
N ASP A 110 -12.09 -7.06 -13.13
CA ASP A 110 -13.33 -6.30 -12.96
C ASP A 110 -13.60 -5.97 -11.48
N ILE A 111 -13.42 -4.69 -11.11
CA ILE A 111 -13.59 -4.21 -9.73
C ILE A 111 -15.07 -4.13 -9.31
N GLN A 112 -16.00 -3.91 -10.25
CA GLN A 112 -17.42 -3.83 -9.94
C GLN A 112 -17.97 -5.23 -9.65
N LEU A 113 -17.63 -6.20 -10.50
CA LEU A 113 -17.99 -7.60 -10.29
C LEU A 113 -17.35 -8.14 -9.00
N ALA A 114 -16.04 -7.93 -8.79
CA ALA A 114 -15.36 -8.36 -7.56
C ALA A 114 -16.03 -7.81 -6.29
N ARG A 115 -16.35 -6.51 -6.26
CA ARG A 115 -17.02 -5.87 -5.13
C ARG A 115 -18.41 -6.45 -4.90
N ASN A 116 -19.19 -6.65 -5.97
CA ASN A 116 -20.55 -7.17 -5.85
C ASN A 116 -20.54 -8.63 -5.35
N THR A 117 -19.61 -9.46 -5.85
CA THR A 117 -19.41 -10.84 -5.39
C THR A 117 -18.97 -10.89 -3.92
N TRP A 118 -18.06 -10.01 -3.49
CA TRP A 118 -17.64 -9.93 -2.08
C TRP A 118 -18.80 -9.56 -1.14
N LYS A 119 -19.64 -8.59 -1.52
CA LYS A 119 -20.78 -8.16 -0.71
C LYS A 119 -21.88 -9.20 -0.54
N ALA A 120 -21.91 -10.22 -1.39
CA ALA A 120 -22.92 -11.28 -1.36
C ALA A 120 -22.55 -12.47 -0.46
N GLN A 121 -21.37 -12.43 0.18
CA GLN A 121 -20.88 -13.46 1.10
C GLN A 121 -21.41 -13.27 2.52
#